data_AF-A0A7S1SS83-F1
#
_entry.id   AF-A0A7S1SS83-F1
#
_cell.length_a   1.000
_cell.length_b   1.000
_cell.length_c   1.000
_cell.angle_alpha   90.00
_cell.angle_beta   90.00
_cell.angle_gamma   90.00
#
_symmetry.space_group_name_H-M   'P 1'
#
loop_
_entity.id
_entity.type
_entity.pdbx_description
1 polymer ?
#
loop_
_entity_poly.entity_id
_entity_poly.type
_entity_poly.pdbx_seq_one_letter_code
_entity_poly.pdbx_strand_id
1 'polypeptide(L)'
;MMGTYCPRVLVAVLLLAVAFCAGADQRGYEVSGAQFELVPAGALDVGKGHVDALKENAAKEGFFNKMFGTDCWSQALGVVEGQCKRLSSEQQARLAVALFNCHMRQAGRHTVKCTPESSIRECTEHMDNTHFIIYSNFMQHVESMCLFIQNQDFNAYTEQLINTLHTATKDAAESLSSVLSKLLSQEVTLSEMEAALGGVAISQSQVAESVAEAAEGVQRLEHHSAAITAQLETSVAQGDVLLRKQKDVSQGLAALEAQERAAADAALRQWRVAEERAEALAVSQLRYTQQQDRMMQETRMLSEHTAGLRSAVDVVLDYERRSDRLMLLMLGRSYTVEDIMFYAGALVVGLFATAAKATRGARLPGLLLLASTLVAERLAVSSNSSLLEADEQGNVMLLLPSPAAVINFARSGDTAHISAEGLEFTAVDYKWLVRRVWLSAGFALLVHCYFMYRNYERESYLLLRKVEGRLQEGQAALLESLAGLGRRMDSQHAELRRGLLADVDSLL
;
A
#
# COMPACT_ATOMS: atom_id res chain seq x y z
N MET A 1 30.45 -48.95 14.55
CA MET A 1 29.73 -49.59 13.43
C MET A 1 28.65 -48.65 12.95
N MET A 2 28.88 -48.00 11.80
CA MET A 2 27.89 -47.16 11.12
C MET A 2 26.85 -48.09 10.50
N GLY A 3 25.60 -48.00 10.97
CA GLY A 3 24.46 -48.75 10.45
C GLY A 3 23.55 -47.82 9.67
N THR A 4 23.52 -48.04 8.36
CA THR A 4 22.59 -47.48 7.37
C THR A 4 21.12 -47.66 7.77
N TYR A 5 20.34 -46.58 7.86
CA TYR A 5 18.87 -46.65 7.91
C TYR A 5 18.18 -45.59 7.02
N CYS A 6 17.79 -46.07 5.84
CA CYS A 6 16.50 -45.95 5.15
C CYS A 6 15.80 -44.57 4.96
N PRO A 7 15.83 -43.97 3.75
CA PRO A 7 15.13 -42.72 3.41
C PRO A 7 13.59 -42.86 3.29
N ARG A 8 13.01 -44.05 3.41
CA ARG A 8 11.56 -44.28 3.25
C ARG A 8 10.71 -43.86 4.45
N VAL A 9 11.29 -43.85 5.65
CA VAL A 9 10.57 -43.44 6.88
C VAL A 9 10.46 -41.91 6.96
N LEU A 10 11.48 -41.18 6.50
CA LEU A 10 11.47 -39.72 6.44
C LEU A 10 10.38 -39.21 5.48
N VAL A 11 10.23 -39.86 4.32
CA VAL A 11 9.22 -39.52 3.31
C VAL A 11 7.80 -39.88 3.78
N ALA A 12 7.61 -40.99 4.50
CA ALA A 12 6.31 -41.37 5.05
C ALA A 12 5.83 -40.40 6.16
N VAL A 13 6.74 -39.90 6.99
CA VAL A 13 6.43 -38.91 8.04
C VAL A 13 6.12 -37.53 7.41
N LEU A 14 6.82 -37.14 6.35
CA LEU A 14 6.53 -35.94 5.56
C LEU A 14 5.16 -35.99 4.87
N LEU A 15 4.77 -37.14 4.30
CA LEU A 15 3.49 -37.31 3.62
C LEU A 15 2.29 -37.35 4.60
N LEU A 16 2.45 -37.93 5.79
CA LEU A 16 1.44 -37.90 6.84
C LEU A 16 1.25 -36.49 7.45
N ALA A 17 2.33 -35.70 7.53
CA ALA A 17 2.25 -34.31 7.97
C ALA A 17 1.51 -33.40 6.98
N VAL A 18 1.66 -33.64 5.66
CA VAL A 18 0.92 -32.91 4.61
C VAL A 18 -0.58 -33.24 4.65
N ALA A 19 -0.94 -34.50 4.90
CA ALA A 19 -2.35 -34.91 5.00
C ALA A 19 -3.08 -34.34 6.22
N PHE A 20 -2.37 -34.13 7.35
CA PHE A 20 -2.96 -33.57 8.57
C PHE A 20 -3.11 -32.04 8.53
N CYS A 21 -2.45 -31.35 7.59
CA CYS A 21 -2.56 -29.91 7.38
C CYS A 21 -3.84 -29.48 6.64
N ALA A 22 -4.51 -30.38 5.91
CA ALA A 22 -5.68 -30.06 5.11
C ALA A 22 -7.03 -30.04 5.89
N GLY A 23 -7.03 -30.38 7.18
CA GLY A 23 -8.25 -30.76 7.90
C GLY A 23 -8.81 -29.82 8.95
N ALA A 24 -8.25 -28.63 9.19
CA ALA A 24 -8.73 -27.80 10.30
C ALA A 24 -8.67 -26.29 10.03
N ASP A 25 -9.84 -25.68 10.19
CA ASP A 25 -10.16 -24.25 10.35
C ASP A 25 -10.40 -23.43 9.06
N GLN A 26 -11.53 -23.70 8.40
CA GLN A 26 -12.19 -22.73 7.51
C GLN A 26 -12.94 -21.69 8.36
N ARG A 27 -12.28 -20.59 8.71
CA ARG A 27 -12.99 -19.33 8.97
C ARG A 27 -12.89 -18.49 7.71
N GLY A 28 -13.93 -18.59 6.88
CA GLY A 28 -14.10 -17.68 5.75
C GLY A 28 -14.22 -16.25 6.29
N TYR A 29 -13.22 -15.43 6.02
CA TYR A 29 -13.34 -13.98 6.11
C TYR A 29 -13.69 -13.48 4.73
N GLU A 30 -14.93 -13.03 4.57
CA GLU A 30 -15.42 -12.33 3.40
C GLU A 30 -14.85 -10.90 3.48
N VAL A 31 -13.80 -10.62 2.71
CA VAL A 31 -13.26 -9.26 2.58
C VAL A 31 -14.23 -8.50 1.68
N SER A 32 -15.21 -7.86 2.30
CA SER A 32 -16.09 -6.90 1.62
C SER A 32 -15.30 -5.61 1.43
N GLY A 33 -14.52 -5.55 0.34
CA GLY A 33 -14.06 -4.26 -0.17
C GLY A 33 -15.29 -3.42 -0.47
N ALA A 34 -15.30 -2.15 -0.03
CA ALA A 34 -16.37 -1.23 -0.37
C ALA A 34 -16.41 -1.02 -1.89
N GLN A 35 -17.16 -1.88 -2.56
CA GLN A 35 -17.52 -1.71 -3.95
C GLN A 35 -18.49 -0.54 -3.97
N PHE A 36 -18.05 0.59 -4.53
CA PHE A 36 -18.95 1.65 -4.94
C PHE A 36 -19.84 1.08 -6.05
N GLU A 37 -20.94 0.45 -5.66
CA GLU A 37 -21.93 -0.02 -6.61
C GLU A 37 -22.59 1.22 -7.22
N LEU A 38 -22.31 1.44 -8.50
CA LEU A 38 -22.86 2.55 -9.26
C LEU A 38 -24.39 2.40 -9.28
N VAL A 39 -25.10 3.33 -8.62
CA VAL A 39 -26.56 3.36 -8.66
C VAL A 39 -26.99 3.62 -10.12
N PRO A 40 -27.80 2.74 -10.73
CA PRO A 40 -28.20 2.91 -12.12
C PRO A 40 -29.04 4.18 -12.31
N ALA A 41 -28.78 4.93 -13.39
CA ALA A 41 -29.45 6.21 -13.65
C ALA A 41 -30.99 6.12 -13.64
N GLY A 42 -31.55 5.00 -14.15
CA GLY A 42 -33.00 4.79 -14.13
C GLY A 42 -33.61 4.72 -12.74
N ALA A 43 -32.87 4.23 -11.73
CA ALA A 43 -33.36 4.22 -10.34
C ALA A 43 -33.36 5.64 -9.74
N LEU A 44 -32.39 6.47 -10.11
CA LEU A 44 -32.32 7.87 -9.70
C LEU A 44 -33.45 8.70 -10.32
N ASP A 45 -33.79 8.45 -11.59
CA ASP A 45 -34.90 9.13 -12.28
C ASP A 45 -36.26 8.81 -11.63
N VAL A 46 -36.47 7.55 -11.22
CA VAL A 46 -37.68 7.13 -10.48
C VAL A 46 -37.76 7.84 -9.12
N GLY A 47 -36.66 7.81 -8.35
CA GLY A 47 -36.60 8.48 -7.05
C GLY A 47 -36.84 10.00 -7.16
N LYS A 48 -36.24 10.64 -8.17
CA LYS A 48 -36.45 12.06 -8.48
C LYS A 48 -37.91 12.36 -8.78
N GLY A 49 -38.57 11.55 -9.61
CA GLY A 49 -39.98 11.71 -9.93
C GLY A 49 -40.88 11.65 -8.69
N HIS A 50 -40.57 10.76 -7.74
CA HIS A 50 -41.28 10.68 -6.46
C HIS A 50 -41.06 11.91 -5.57
N VAL A 51 -39.83 12.42 -5.49
CA VAL A 51 -39.52 13.66 -4.75
C VAL A 51 -40.24 14.87 -5.39
N ASP A 52 -40.25 14.97 -6.72
CA ASP A 52 -40.91 16.07 -7.44
C ASP A 52 -42.43 16.02 -7.24
N ALA A 53 -43.04 14.83 -7.27
CA ALA A 53 -44.46 14.65 -6.96
C ALA A 53 -44.78 15.05 -5.49
N LEU A 54 -43.90 14.72 -4.56
CA LEU A 54 -44.03 15.13 -3.16
C LEU A 54 -43.96 16.66 -3.02
N LYS A 55 -43.04 17.32 -3.73
CA LYS A 55 -42.91 18.79 -3.78
C LYS A 55 -44.15 19.45 -4.37
N GLU A 56 -44.72 18.88 -5.43
CA GLU A 56 -45.95 19.39 -6.03
C GLU A 56 -47.13 19.31 -5.06
N ASN A 57 -47.27 18.20 -4.32
CA ASN A 57 -48.31 18.05 -3.30
C ASN A 57 -48.11 19.00 -2.12
N ALA A 58 -46.87 19.21 -1.67
CA ALA A 58 -46.54 20.20 -0.64
C ALA A 58 -46.83 21.64 -1.12
N ALA A 59 -46.61 21.95 -2.40
CA ALA A 59 -46.89 23.27 -2.97
C ALA A 59 -48.40 23.59 -3.04
N LYS A 60 -49.26 22.56 -3.13
CA LYS A 60 -50.72 22.72 -3.07
C LYS A 60 -51.22 23.07 -1.66
N GLU A 61 -50.41 22.87 -0.63
CA GLU A 61 -50.77 23.25 0.74
C GLU A 61 -50.65 24.76 0.91
N GLY A 62 -51.81 25.41 1.06
CA GLY A 62 -51.89 26.85 1.26
C GLY A 62 -51.38 27.30 2.64
N PHE A 63 -51.26 28.61 2.80
CA PHE A 63 -50.85 29.27 4.04
C PHE A 63 -51.63 28.79 5.28
N PHE A 64 -52.95 28.61 5.16
CA PHE A 64 -53.79 28.15 6.26
C PHE A 64 -53.44 26.73 6.71
N ASN A 65 -53.04 25.83 5.80
CA ASN A 65 -52.67 24.47 6.17
C ASN A 65 -51.42 24.47 7.05
N LYS A 66 -50.44 25.29 6.69
CA LYS A 66 -49.22 25.49 7.49
C LYS A 66 -49.50 26.15 8.83
N MET A 67 -50.40 27.12 8.87
CA MET A 67 -50.77 27.80 10.13
C MET A 67 -51.49 26.85 11.11
N PHE A 68 -52.39 26.00 10.62
CA PHE A 68 -53.15 25.07 11.45
C PHE A 68 -52.47 23.71 11.65
N GLY A 69 -51.24 23.53 11.17
CA GLY A 69 -50.47 22.28 11.30
C GLY A 69 -51.07 21.10 10.54
N THR A 70 -51.85 21.36 9.49
CA THR A 70 -52.43 20.36 8.59
C THR A 70 -51.61 20.18 7.30
N ASP A 71 -50.40 20.74 7.27
CA ASP A 71 -49.41 20.68 6.19
C ASP A 71 -48.66 19.33 6.16
N CYS A 72 -49.43 18.27 5.99
CA CYS A 72 -48.98 16.88 6.03
C CYS A 72 -47.87 16.60 4.99
N TRP A 73 -48.04 17.09 3.76
CA TRP A 73 -47.07 16.89 2.68
C TRP A 73 -45.81 17.71 2.90
N SER A 74 -45.93 18.96 3.37
CA SER A 74 -44.79 19.82 3.69
C SER A 74 -43.93 19.23 4.83
N GLN A 75 -44.56 18.69 5.87
CA GLN A 75 -43.85 18.02 6.96
C GLN A 75 -43.11 16.76 6.47
N ALA A 76 -43.77 15.93 5.65
CA ALA A 76 -43.14 14.73 5.10
C ALA A 76 -41.96 15.07 4.18
N LEU A 77 -42.09 16.12 3.35
CA LEU A 77 -40.99 16.60 2.50
C LEU A 77 -39.77 17.02 3.32
N GLY A 78 -39.96 17.73 4.44
CA GLY A 78 -38.87 18.10 5.34
C GLY A 78 -38.11 16.90 5.92
N VAL A 79 -38.80 15.78 6.16
CA VAL A 79 -38.15 14.53 6.61
C VAL A 79 -37.35 13.89 5.48
N VAL A 80 -37.90 13.84 4.25
CA VAL A 80 -37.20 13.28 3.08
C VAL A 80 -35.92 14.06 2.77
N GLU A 81 -36.00 15.38 2.67
CA GLU A 81 -34.84 16.21 2.31
C GLU A 81 -33.80 16.31 3.44
N GLY A 82 -34.22 16.24 4.71
CA GLY A 82 -33.32 16.44 5.84
C GLY A 82 -32.78 15.18 6.50
N GLN A 83 -33.49 14.04 6.40
CA GLN A 83 -33.21 12.87 7.26
C GLN A 83 -33.00 11.55 6.52
N CYS A 84 -33.14 11.47 5.19
CA CYS A 84 -32.97 10.22 4.44
C CYS A 84 -31.61 9.51 4.67
N LYS A 85 -30.54 10.23 5.01
CA LYS A 85 -29.24 9.64 5.40
C LYS A 85 -29.27 8.83 6.70
N ARG A 86 -30.22 9.11 7.60
CA ARG A 86 -30.25 8.61 8.99
C ARG A 86 -31.49 7.78 9.29
N LEU A 87 -32.41 7.65 8.33
CA LEU A 87 -33.63 6.86 8.49
C LEU A 87 -33.29 5.37 8.46
N SER A 88 -33.52 4.68 9.57
CA SER A 88 -33.56 3.22 9.60
C SER A 88 -34.74 2.69 8.76
N SER A 89 -34.74 1.39 8.44
CA SER A 89 -35.85 0.74 7.74
C SER A 89 -37.20 0.96 8.46
N GLU A 90 -37.21 0.93 9.80
CA GLU A 90 -38.41 1.22 10.58
C GLU A 90 -38.84 2.69 10.44
N GLN A 91 -37.91 3.64 10.38
CA GLN A 91 -38.26 5.05 10.21
C GLN A 91 -38.73 5.37 8.78
N GLN A 92 -38.19 4.68 7.76
CA GLN A 92 -38.70 4.74 6.39
C GLN A 92 -40.14 4.22 6.32
N ALA A 93 -40.43 3.12 7.02
CA ALA A 93 -41.79 2.59 7.17
C ALA A 93 -42.74 3.60 7.82
N ARG A 94 -42.29 4.31 8.87
CA ARG A 94 -43.10 5.33 9.55
C ARG A 94 -43.38 6.52 8.64
N LEU A 95 -42.39 6.93 7.85
CA LEU A 95 -42.57 7.96 6.83
C LEU A 95 -43.56 7.52 5.75
N ALA A 96 -43.52 6.25 5.33
CA ALA A 96 -44.50 5.71 4.39
C ALA A 96 -45.93 5.74 4.96
N VAL A 97 -46.12 5.42 6.26
CA VAL A 97 -47.42 5.58 6.94
C VAL A 97 -47.86 7.04 6.97
N ALA A 98 -46.94 7.99 7.19
CA ALA A 98 -47.25 9.42 7.19
C ALA A 98 -47.74 9.88 5.79
N LEU A 99 -47.02 9.52 4.73
CA LEU A 99 -47.40 9.82 3.33
C LEU A 99 -48.73 9.17 2.95
N PHE A 100 -48.93 7.91 3.33
CA PHE A 100 -50.20 7.22 3.19
C PHE A 100 -51.34 7.99 3.88
N ASN A 101 -51.14 8.43 5.13
CA ASN A 101 -52.15 9.19 5.85
C ASN A 101 -52.43 10.55 5.20
N CYS A 102 -51.43 11.23 4.60
CA CYS A 102 -51.66 12.44 3.81
C CYS A 102 -52.57 12.15 2.62
N HIS A 103 -52.29 11.07 1.88
CA HIS A 103 -53.08 10.62 0.75
C HIS A 103 -54.53 10.26 1.15
N MET A 104 -54.71 9.50 2.23
CA MET A 104 -56.05 9.10 2.70
C MET A 104 -56.90 10.30 3.11
N ARG A 105 -56.31 11.29 3.80
CA ARG A 105 -57.02 12.54 4.15
C ARG A 105 -57.45 13.31 2.91
N GLN A 106 -56.57 13.42 1.93
CA GLN A 106 -56.88 14.10 0.67
C GLN A 106 -58.00 13.38 -0.10
N ALA A 107 -58.06 12.05 -0.03
CA ALA A 107 -59.11 11.24 -0.62
C ALA A 107 -60.42 11.21 0.20
N GLY A 108 -60.49 11.88 1.36
CA GLY A 108 -61.66 11.86 2.25
C GLY A 108 -61.93 10.51 2.92
N ARG A 109 -60.88 9.67 3.05
CA ARG A 109 -60.95 8.32 3.61
C ARG A 109 -60.33 8.26 5.01
N HIS A 110 -60.58 7.16 5.71
CA HIS A 110 -60.03 6.94 7.05
C HIS A 110 -58.51 6.79 7.04
N THR A 111 -57.85 7.42 8.01
CA THR A 111 -56.40 7.33 8.24
C THR A 111 -56.08 6.31 9.33
N VAL A 112 -54.86 5.78 9.30
CA VAL A 112 -54.34 4.89 10.33
C VAL A 112 -53.62 5.72 11.41
N LYS A 113 -53.93 5.46 12.68
CA LYS A 113 -53.24 6.10 13.80
C LYS A 113 -51.97 5.31 14.12
N CYS A 114 -50.82 5.95 13.94
CA CYS A 114 -49.52 5.39 14.32
C CYS A 114 -48.84 6.38 15.27
N THR A 115 -48.49 5.92 16.47
CA THR A 115 -47.80 6.74 17.48
C THR A 115 -46.28 6.53 17.39
N PRO A 116 -45.47 7.46 17.91
CA PRO A 116 -44.02 7.28 17.96
C PRO A 116 -43.58 6.02 18.73
N GLU A 117 -44.35 5.59 19.73
CA GLU A 117 -44.04 4.44 20.59
C GLU A 117 -44.54 3.09 20.04
N SER A 118 -45.60 3.10 19.23
CA SER A 118 -46.15 1.88 18.62
C SER A 118 -45.22 1.33 17.54
N SER A 119 -45.13 0.01 17.43
CA SER A 119 -44.38 -0.66 16.35
C SER A 119 -45.08 -0.49 15.01
N ILE A 120 -44.32 -0.53 13.90
CA ILE A 120 -44.91 -0.49 12.55
C ILE A 120 -45.91 -1.61 12.31
N ARG A 121 -45.61 -2.81 12.83
CA ARG A 121 -46.49 -3.97 12.71
C ARG A 121 -47.88 -3.68 13.27
N GLU A 122 -47.93 -3.09 14.46
CA GLU A 122 -49.18 -2.70 15.13
C GLU A 122 -49.98 -1.67 14.32
N CYS A 123 -49.27 -0.73 13.66
CA CYS A 123 -49.89 0.25 12.78
C CYS A 123 -50.46 -0.37 11.50
N THR A 124 -49.82 -1.41 10.94
CA THR A 124 -50.22 -2.01 9.67
C THR A 124 -51.16 -3.21 9.79
N GLU A 125 -51.23 -3.86 10.97
CA GLU A 125 -51.98 -5.11 11.18
C GLU A 125 -53.48 -4.99 10.89
N HIS A 126 -54.06 -3.82 11.15
CA HIS A 126 -55.50 -3.57 10.99
C HIS A 126 -55.86 -2.93 9.64
N MET A 127 -54.90 -2.79 8.73
CA MET A 127 -55.15 -2.29 7.38
C MET A 127 -55.91 -3.37 6.58
N ASP A 128 -56.94 -2.95 5.85
CA ASP A 128 -57.50 -3.84 4.82
C ASP A 128 -56.51 -4.00 3.64
N ASN A 129 -56.81 -4.93 2.74
CA ASN A 129 -55.92 -5.24 1.62
C ASN A 129 -55.63 -4.01 0.73
N THR A 130 -56.62 -3.12 0.54
CA THR A 130 -56.44 -1.91 -0.28
C THR A 130 -55.53 -0.90 0.41
N HIS A 131 -55.73 -0.64 1.70
CA HIS A 131 -54.87 0.26 2.47
C HIS A 131 -53.44 -0.28 2.53
N PHE A 132 -53.26 -1.59 2.73
CA PHE A 132 -51.94 -2.22 2.79
C PHE A 132 -51.18 -2.11 1.45
N ILE A 133 -51.86 -2.29 0.31
CA ILE A 133 -51.25 -2.10 -1.02
C ILE A 133 -50.80 -0.64 -1.22
N ILE A 134 -51.66 0.33 -0.88
CA ILE A 134 -51.31 1.75 -1.01
C ILE A 134 -50.12 2.10 -0.11
N TYR A 135 -50.14 1.64 1.14
CA TYR A 135 -49.02 1.80 2.08
C TYR A 135 -47.71 1.21 1.51
N SER A 136 -47.77 -0.02 0.97
CA SER A 136 -46.59 -0.69 0.43
C SER A 136 -46.00 0.04 -0.78
N ASN A 137 -46.83 0.66 -1.62
CA ASN A 137 -46.36 1.54 -2.69
C ASN A 137 -45.63 2.76 -2.13
N PHE A 138 -46.18 3.41 -1.10
CA PHE A 138 -45.49 4.53 -0.44
C PHE A 138 -44.18 4.11 0.23
N MET A 139 -44.07 2.89 0.75
CA MET A 139 -42.80 2.35 1.24
C MET A 139 -41.75 2.32 0.12
N GLN A 140 -42.10 1.72 -1.03
CA GLN A 140 -41.19 1.67 -2.18
C GLN A 140 -40.82 3.08 -2.68
N HIS A 141 -41.76 4.02 -2.62
CA HIS A 141 -41.50 5.41 -2.97
C HIS A 141 -40.52 6.06 -1.98
N VAL A 142 -40.67 5.83 -0.67
CA VAL A 142 -39.72 6.33 0.33
C VAL A 142 -38.31 5.77 0.10
N GLU A 143 -38.18 4.48 -0.18
CA GLU A 143 -36.88 3.86 -0.46
C GLU A 143 -36.20 4.50 -1.67
N SER A 144 -36.93 4.67 -2.78
CA SER A 144 -36.41 5.30 -3.99
C SER A 144 -36.14 6.80 -3.82
N MET A 145 -36.98 7.55 -3.10
CA MET A 145 -36.71 8.95 -2.75
C MET A 145 -35.44 9.07 -1.92
N CYS A 146 -35.27 8.24 -0.89
CA CYS A 146 -34.10 8.30 -0.04
C CYS A 146 -32.81 7.90 -0.77
N LEU A 147 -32.88 6.90 -1.67
CA LEU A 147 -31.76 6.56 -2.54
C LEU A 147 -31.33 7.76 -3.41
N PHE A 148 -32.30 8.46 -4.00
CA PHE A 148 -32.04 9.66 -4.80
C PHE A 148 -31.39 10.78 -3.97
N ILE A 149 -31.95 11.11 -2.80
CA ILE A 149 -31.42 12.16 -1.93
C ILE A 149 -30.00 11.81 -1.44
N GLN A 150 -29.78 10.56 -1.03
CA GLN A 150 -28.45 10.11 -0.61
C GLN A 150 -27.42 10.20 -1.74
N ASN A 151 -27.82 9.88 -2.99
CA ASN A 151 -26.93 10.04 -4.14
C ASN A 151 -26.63 11.51 -4.43
N GLN A 152 -27.63 12.39 -4.38
CA GLN A 152 -27.43 13.83 -4.56
C GLN A 152 -26.45 14.39 -3.51
N ASP A 153 -26.64 13.99 -2.27
CA ASP A 153 -25.77 14.34 -1.15
C ASP A 153 -24.34 13.84 -1.33
N PHE A 154 -24.19 12.59 -1.78
CA PHE A 154 -22.89 12.01 -2.09
C PHE A 154 -22.18 12.78 -3.21
N ASN A 155 -22.91 13.14 -4.28
CA ASN A 155 -22.37 13.92 -5.38
C ASN A 155 -21.92 15.32 -4.91
N ALA A 156 -22.73 16.01 -4.11
CA ALA A 156 -22.39 17.31 -3.55
C ALA A 156 -21.16 17.24 -2.63
N TYR A 157 -21.09 16.23 -1.75
CA TYR A 157 -19.93 16.00 -0.90
C TYR A 157 -18.66 15.71 -1.72
N THR A 158 -18.80 14.91 -2.78
CA THR A 158 -17.70 14.57 -3.69
C THR A 158 -17.19 15.80 -4.44
N GLU A 159 -18.08 16.65 -4.94
CA GLU A 159 -17.72 17.92 -5.58
C GLU A 159 -16.96 18.83 -4.62
N GLN A 160 -17.45 18.97 -3.38
CA GLN A 160 -16.77 19.76 -2.35
C GLN A 160 -15.37 19.20 -2.03
N LEU A 161 -15.25 17.87 -1.92
CA LEU A 161 -13.98 17.20 -1.67
C LEU A 161 -12.99 17.43 -2.82
N ILE A 162 -13.44 17.31 -4.07
CA ILE A 162 -12.63 17.56 -5.26
C ILE A 162 -12.15 19.02 -5.28
N ASN A 163 -13.03 19.97 -5.00
CA ASN A 163 -12.66 21.39 -4.95
C ASN A 163 -11.64 21.69 -3.83
N THR A 164 -11.82 21.07 -2.67
CA THR A 164 -10.89 21.19 -1.54
C THR A 164 -9.53 20.58 -1.90
N LEU A 165 -9.53 19.38 -2.49
CA LEU A 165 -8.32 18.70 -2.94
C LEU A 165 -7.58 19.51 -4.01
N HIS A 166 -8.30 20.09 -4.98
CA HIS A 166 -7.74 20.95 -6.01
C HIS A 166 -7.04 22.17 -5.39
N THR A 167 -7.70 22.83 -4.44
CA THR A 167 -7.14 24.00 -3.74
C THR A 167 -5.88 23.61 -2.95
N ALA A 168 -5.96 22.54 -2.14
CA ALA A 168 -4.81 22.05 -1.37
C ALA A 168 -3.63 21.65 -2.26
N THR A 169 -3.91 21.06 -3.42
CA THR A 169 -2.88 20.67 -4.40
C THR A 169 -2.22 21.88 -5.03
N LYS A 170 -3.01 22.90 -5.38
CA LYS A 170 -2.52 24.18 -5.87
C LYS A 170 -1.62 24.87 -4.84
N ASP A 171 -2.06 24.97 -3.59
CA ASP A 171 -1.30 25.58 -2.50
C ASP A 171 0.03 24.84 -2.24
N ALA A 172 0.00 23.50 -2.32
CA ALA A 172 1.21 22.69 -2.22
C ALA A 172 2.17 22.92 -3.40
N ALA A 173 1.65 23.04 -4.62
CA ALA A 173 2.45 23.33 -5.82
C ALA A 173 3.10 24.72 -5.77
N GLU A 174 2.37 25.74 -5.31
CA GLU A 174 2.88 27.09 -5.08
C GLU A 174 3.95 27.11 -3.97
N SER A 175 3.75 26.36 -2.89
CA SER A 175 4.75 26.21 -1.83
C SER A 175 6.03 25.57 -2.36
N LEU A 176 5.93 24.49 -3.15
CA LEU A 176 7.07 23.81 -3.75
C LEU A 176 7.84 24.71 -4.72
N SER A 177 7.15 25.48 -5.57
CA SER A 177 7.78 26.41 -6.51
C SER A 177 8.49 27.56 -5.78
N SER A 178 7.93 28.04 -4.67
CA SER A 178 8.58 29.04 -3.81
C SER A 178 9.86 28.51 -3.17
N VAL A 179 9.91 27.22 -2.78
CA VAL A 179 11.13 26.59 -2.24
C VAL A 179 12.16 26.41 -3.35
N LEU A 180 11.75 25.94 -4.53
CA LEU A 180 12.64 25.73 -5.67
C LEU A 180 13.28 27.05 -6.14
N SER A 181 12.51 28.13 -6.22
CA SER A 181 13.04 29.47 -6.56
C SER A 181 14.03 29.99 -5.51
N LYS A 182 13.79 29.76 -4.21
CA LYS A 182 14.76 30.08 -3.16
C LYS A 182 16.07 29.29 -3.32
N LEU A 183 15.98 27.99 -3.59
CA LEU A 183 17.16 27.14 -3.82
C LEU A 183 17.97 27.59 -5.05
N LEU A 184 17.30 27.92 -6.16
CA LEU A 184 17.96 28.45 -7.35
C LEU A 184 18.63 29.80 -7.09
N SER A 185 18.00 30.69 -6.32
CA SER A 185 18.61 31.97 -5.96
C SER A 185 19.86 31.79 -5.08
N GLN A 186 19.86 30.78 -4.20
CA GLN A 186 21.00 30.47 -3.35
C GLN A 186 22.20 29.95 -4.16
N GLU A 187 21.96 29.15 -5.20
CA GLU A 187 23.02 28.71 -6.13
C GLU A 187 23.68 29.89 -6.85
N VAL A 188 22.89 30.86 -7.32
CA VAL A 188 23.42 32.08 -7.96
C VAL A 188 24.29 32.88 -6.99
N THR A 189 23.86 33.03 -5.73
CA THR A 189 24.67 33.74 -4.73
C THR A 189 26.00 33.05 -4.42
N LEU A 190 26.05 31.71 -4.45
CA LEU A 190 27.30 30.96 -4.27
C LEU A 190 28.25 31.17 -5.45
N SER A 191 27.73 31.14 -6.68
CA SER A 191 28.51 31.42 -7.89
C SER A 191 29.04 32.85 -7.93
N GLU A 192 28.23 33.83 -7.51
CA GLU A 192 28.63 35.23 -7.43
C GLU A 192 29.73 35.45 -6.36
N MET A 193 29.66 34.75 -5.22
CA MET A 193 30.73 34.72 -4.22
C MET A 193 32.04 34.14 -4.79
N GLU A 194 31.97 33.07 -5.58
CA GLU A 194 33.15 32.47 -6.23
C GLU A 194 33.80 33.44 -7.24
N ALA A 195 32.98 34.10 -8.06
CA ALA A 195 33.45 35.12 -9.00
C ALA A 195 34.07 36.33 -8.28
N ALA A 196 33.48 36.76 -7.16
CA ALA A 196 34.04 37.83 -6.33
C ALA A 196 35.40 37.45 -5.71
N LEU A 197 35.54 36.21 -5.22
CA LEU A 197 36.81 35.67 -4.73
C LEU A 197 37.89 35.64 -5.85
N GLY A 198 37.52 35.26 -7.07
CA GLY A 198 38.40 35.31 -8.24
C GLY A 198 38.81 36.74 -8.63
N GLY A 199 37.86 37.69 -8.61
CA GLY A 199 38.12 39.10 -8.91
C GLY A 199 39.05 39.78 -7.90
N VAL A 200 38.97 39.41 -6.62
CA VAL A 200 39.89 39.88 -5.58
C VAL A 200 41.32 39.37 -5.82
N ALA A 201 41.49 38.12 -6.26
CA ALA A 201 42.80 37.57 -6.60
C ALA A 201 43.44 38.29 -7.80
N ILE A 202 42.66 38.57 -8.84
CA ILE A 202 43.12 39.32 -10.02
C ILE A 202 43.47 40.76 -9.64
N SER A 203 42.62 41.42 -8.84
CA SER A 203 42.85 42.79 -8.39
C SER A 203 44.14 42.92 -7.56
N GLN A 204 44.47 41.94 -6.71
CA GLN A 204 45.75 41.92 -6.01
C GLN A 204 46.95 41.85 -6.97
N SER A 205 46.85 41.05 -8.04
CA SER A 205 47.90 40.97 -9.07
C SER A 205 48.05 42.28 -9.85
N GLN A 206 46.94 42.90 -10.24
CA GLN A 206 46.94 44.14 -11.04
C GLN A 206 47.43 45.34 -10.23
N VAL A 207 47.18 45.38 -8.92
CA VAL A 207 47.77 46.38 -8.02
C VAL A 207 49.28 46.18 -7.90
N ALA A 208 49.78 44.95 -7.88
CA ALA A 208 51.23 44.70 -7.87
C ALA A 208 51.91 45.18 -9.17
N GLU A 209 51.25 45.04 -10.32
CA GLU A 209 51.79 45.44 -11.64
C GLU A 209 51.69 46.95 -11.90
N SER A 210 50.55 47.59 -11.61
CA SER A 210 50.36 49.03 -11.78
C SER A 210 51.26 49.88 -10.87
N VAL A 211 51.63 49.37 -9.69
CA VAL A 211 52.66 49.99 -8.83
C VAL A 211 54.04 49.94 -9.49
N ALA A 212 54.34 48.90 -10.29
CA ALA A 212 55.58 48.83 -11.04
C ALA A 212 55.59 49.77 -12.26
N GLU A 213 54.44 49.94 -12.94
CA GLU A 213 54.32 50.75 -14.17
C GLU A 213 54.17 52.27 -13.88
N ALA A 214 53.47 52.64 -12.79
CA ALA A 214 53.39 54.02 -12.32
C ALA A 214 54.75 54.60 -11.91
N ALA A 215 55.68 53.73 -11.50
CA ALA A 215 57.08 54.11 -11.27
C ALA A 215 57.81 54.52 -12.56
N GLU A 216 57.34 54.10 -13.75
CA GLU A 216 57.99 54.36 -15.04
C GLU A 216 57.31 55.51 -15.84
N GLY A 217 55.98 55.67 -15.73
CA GLY A 217 55.21 56.66 -16.50
C GLY A 217 55.42 58.13 -16.11
N VAL A 218 55.75 58.39 -14.84
CA VAL A 218 56.13 59.73 -14.34
C VAL A 218 57.35 60.28 -15.09
N GLN A 219 58.15 59.41 -15.71
CA GLN A 219 59.35 59.77 -16.46
C GLN A 219 59.09 60.25 -17.90
N ARG A 220 57.88 60.08 -18.47
CA ARG A 220 57.59 60.32 -19.91
C ARG A 220 56.73 61.55 -20.23
N LEU A 221 55.87 62.01 -19.31
CA LEU A 221 54.90 63.10 -19.56
C LEU A 221 55.52 64.50 -19.67
N GLU A 222 56.83 64.60 -19.50
CA GLU A 222 57.60 65.84 -19.67
C GLU A 222 57.66 66.33 -21.14
N HIS A 223 57.31 65.51 -22.15
CA HIS A 223 57.85 65.69 -23.51
C HIS A 223 56.90 66.12 -24.68
N HIS A 224 55.56 66.29 -24.54
CA HIS A 224 54.64 66.31 -25.72
C HIS A 224 53.54 67.41 -25.88
N SER A 225 53.49 68.48 -25.09
CA SER A 225 52.33 69.41 -25.11
C SER A 225 52.24 70.48 -26.21
N ALA A 226 52.98 70.42 -27.33
CA ALA A 226 53.22 71.62 -28.16
C ALA A 226 52.51 71.77 -29.54
N ALA A 227 51.74 70.82 -30.10
CA ALA A 227 51.58 70.77 -31.58
C ALA A 227 50.19 71.01 -32.25
N ILE A 228 49.07 71.23 -31.56
CA ILE A 228 47.73 70.96 -32.17
C ILE A 228 46.94 72.19 -32.71
N THR A 229 47.37 73.44 -32.49
CA THR A 229 46.44 74.59 -32.60
C THR A 229 46.21 75.23 -33.99
N ALA A 230 46.46 74.59 -35.14
CA ALA A 230 46.62 75.36 -36.40
C ALA A 230 45.63 75.15 -37.59
N GLN A 231 44.53 74.39 -37.52
CA GLN A 231 43.83 73.97 -38.77
C GLN A 231 42.29 74.03 -38.69
N LEU A 232 41.60 75.06 -39.23
CA LEU A 232 40.12 75.00 -39.36
C LEU A 232 39.37 75.85 -40.44
N GLU A 233 39.93 76.85 -41.12
CA GLU A 233 39.04 77.99 -41.51
C GLU A 233 38.30 78.09 -42.89
N THR A 234 38.23 77.14 -43.84
CA THR A 234 37.75 77.50 -45.21
C THR A 234 36.72 76.58 -45.89
N SER A 235 35.48 77.05 -46.18
CA SER A 235 34.60 76.64 -47.32
C SER A 235 33.18 77.28 -47.29
N VAL A 236 32.57 77.60 -48.46
CA VAL A 236 31.09 77.57 -48.84
C VAL A 236 30.58 78.73 -49.77
N ALA A 237 29.86 78.43 -50.91
CA ALA A 237 28.59 79.06 -51.49
C ALA A 237 28.33 79.05 -53.07
N GLN A 238 27.06 78.82 -53.63
CA GLN A 238 26.31 79.40 -54.87
C GLN A 238 25.30 78.53 -55.82
N GLY A 239 24.14 79.06 -56.42
CA GLY A 239 23.30 78.59 -57.66
C GLY A 239 21.70 78.81 -57.82
N ASP A 240 21.01 79.05 -59.02
CA ASP A 240 19.51 78.83 -59.41
C ASP A 240 18.88 79.47 -60.77
N VAL A 241 17.76 78.96 -61.44
CA VAL A 241 16.66 79.65 -62.29
C VAL A 241 15.85 78.95 -63.48
N LEU A 242 16.12 77.75 -64.04
CA LEU A 242 15.45 77.07 -65.24
C LEU A 242 13.89 76.90 -65.30
N LEU A 243 13.10 77.40 -64.36
CA LEU A 243 11.88 76.71 -63.90
C LEU A 243 10.52 77.04 -64.58
N ARG A 244 10.41 78.01 -65.48
CA ARG A 244 9.06 78.63 -65.72
C ARG A 244 8.18 78.05 -66.85
N LYS A 245 8.70 77.55 -67.97
CA LYS A 245 7.89 77.24 -69.18
C LYS A 245 7.18 75.89 -69.20
N GLN A 246 7.56 75.00 -68.30
CA GLN A 246 6.99 73.67 -68.07
C GLN A 246 5.50 73.66 -67.64
N LYS A 247 4.89 74.84 -67.46
CA LYS A 247 3.73 75.06 -66.58
C LYS A 247 2.32 74.86 -67.19
N ASP A 248 2.17 74.82 -68.51
CA ASP A 248 0.83 74.80 -69.14
C ASP A 248 0.41 73.43 -69.69
N VAL A 249 1.30 72.67 -70.32
CA VAL A 249 1.02 71.26 -70.71
C VAL A 249 0.71 70.41 -69.47
N SER A 250 1.26 70.79 -68.31
CA SER A 250 0.92 70.19 -67.03
C SER A 250 -0.56 70.34 -66.64
N GLN A 251 -1.31 71.29 -67.19
CA GLN A 251 -2.69 71.56 -66.74
C GLN A 251 -3.75 70.64 -67.40
N GLY A 252 -3.63 70.30 -68.69
CA GLY A 252 -4.59 69.41 -69.37
C GLY A 252 -4.45 67.94 -68.98
N LEU A 253 -3.21 67.49 -68.80
CA LEU A 253 -2.90 66.19 -68.19
C LEU A 253 -3.53 66.05 -66.79
N ALA A 254 -3.62 67.17 -66.04
CA ALA A 254 -4.16 67.15 -64.69
C ALA A 254 -5.66 66.79 -64.60
N ALA A 255 -6.46 67.08 -65.64
CA ALA A 255 -7.92 66.86 -65.59
C ALA A 255 -8.30 65.39 -65.82
N LEU A 256 -7.66 64.71 -66.77
CA LEU A 256 -7.85 63.26 -66.99
C LEU A 256 -7.31 62.46 -65.80
N GLU A 257 -6.15 62.89 -65.30
CA GLU A 257 -5.52 62.32 -64.11
C GLU A 257 -6.44 62.44 -62.88
N ALA A 258 -7.21 63.52 -62.75
CA ALA A 258 -8.16 63.69 -61.65
C ALA A 258 -9.31 62.67 -61.68
N GLN A 259 -9.78 62.27 -62.86
CA GLN A 259 -10.90 61.32 -63.01
C GLN A 259 -10.47 59.87 -62.71
N GLU A 260 -9.31 59.45 -63.24
CA GLU A 260 -8.75 58.13 -62.92
C GLU A 260 -8.37 58.02 -61.44
N ARG A 261 -7.82 59.09 -60.85
CA ARG A 261 -7.58 59.18 -59.40
C ARG A 261 -8.87 59.00 -58.61
N ALA A 262 -9.97 59.63 -59.01
CA ALA A 262 -11.24 59.49 -58.30
C ALA A 262 -11.82 58.06 -58.33
N ALA A 263 -11.70 57.36 -59.47
CA ALA A 263 -12.10 55.96 -59.59
C ALA A 263 -11.15 55.01 -58.82
N ALA A 264 -9.84 55.28 -58.87
CA ALA A 264 -8.83 54.55 -58.09
C ALA A 264 -9.06 54.73 -56.58
N ASP A 265 -9.35 55.95 -56.13
CA ASP A 265 -9.65 56.25 -54.73
C ASP A 265 -10.92 55.53 -54.24
N ALA A 266 -11.94 55.41 -55.09
CA ALA A 266 -13.15 54.66 -54.75
C ALA A 266 -12.88 53.16 -54.59
N ALA A 267 -12.09 52.56 -55.49
CA ALA A 267 -11.66 51.17 -55.37
C ALA A 267 -10.79 50.97 -54.12
N LEU A 268 -9.82 51.85 -53.88
CA LEU A 268 -8.96 51.81 -52.69
C LEU A 268 -9.75 51.89 -51.39
N ARG A 269 -10.81 52.71 -51.33
CA ARG A 269 -11.70 52.76 -50.16
C ARG A 269 -12.41 51.42 -49.91
N GLN A 270 -12.90 50.76 -50.96
CA GLN A 270 -13.53 49.44 -50.81
C GLN A 270 -12.52 48.37 -50.38
N TRP A 271 -11.31 48.39 -50.94
CA TRP A 271 -10.22 47.49 -50.55
C TRP A 271 -9.80 47.69 -49.09
N ARG A 272 -9.66 48.93 -48.62
CA ARG A 272 -9.34 49.23 -47.21
C ARG A 272 -10.37 48.64 -46.25
N VAL A 273 -11.67 48.78 -46.54
CA VAL A 273 -12.72 48.19 -45.69
C VAL A 273 -12.65 46.66 -45.70
N ALA A 274 -12.30 46.05 -46.83
CA ALA A 274 -12.09 44.60 -46.91
C ALA A 274 -10.85 44.15 -46.13
N GLU A 275 -9.76 44.91 -46.20
CA GLU A 275 -8.51 44.70 -45.48
C GLU A 275 -8.72 44.82 -43.96
N GLU A 276 -9.37 45.88 -43.49
CA GLU A 276 -9.72 46.06 -42.07
C GLU A 276 -10.57 44.89 -41.54
N ARG A 277 -11.50 44.36 -42.34
CA ARG A 277 -12.29 43.17 -41.97
C ARG A 277 -11.47 41.89 -41.94
N ALA A 278 -10.54 41.73 -42.88
CA ALA A 278 -9.63 40.58 -42.91
C ALA A 278 -8.68 40.60 -41.70
N GLU A 279 -8.14 41.76 -41.35
CA GLU A 279 -7.32 41.95 -40.15
C GLU A 279 -8.11 41.68 -38.87
N ALA A 280 -9.35 42.18 -38.76
CA ALA A 280 -10.20 41.93 -37.61
C ALA A 280 -10.48 40.42 -37.42
N LEU A 281 -10.69 39.69 -38.52
CA LEU A 281 -10.88 38.23 -38.47
C LEU A 281 -9.58 37.52 -38.07
N ALA A 282 -8.43 37.92 -38.61
CA ALA A 282 -7.13 37.34 -38.26
C ALA A 282 -6.80 37.55 -36.77
N VAL A 283 -7.06 38.74 -36.22
CA VAL A 283 -6.89 39.02 -34.79
C VAL A 283 -7.84 38.18 -33.94
N SER A 284 -9.08 37.95 -34.40
CA SER A 284 -10.01 37.07 -33.68
C SER A 284 -9.52 35.61 -33.64
N GLN A 285 -8.99 35.09 -34.75
CA GLN A 285 -8.43 33.74 -34.83
C GLN A 285 -7.21 33.59 -33.91
N LEU A 286 -6.33 34.60 -33.87
CA LEU A 286 -5.18 34.60 -32.96
C LEU A 286 -5.61 34.58 -31.49
N ARG A 287 -6.70 35.25 -31.12
CA ARG A 287 -7.24 35.18 -29.75
C ARG A 287 -7.71 33.77 -29.40
N TYR A 288 -8.37 33.07 -30.32
CA TYR A 288 -8.81 31.69 -30.09
C TYR A 288 -7.61 30.74 -29.93
N THR A 289 -6.57 30.87 -30.76
CA THR A 289 -5.37 30.03 -30.62
C THR A 289 -4.62 30.33 -29.34
N GLN A 290 -4.47 31.60 -28.96
CA GLN A 290 -3.88 31.98 -27.66
C GLN A 290 -4.67 31.43 -26.46
N GLN A 291 -6.00 31.39 -26.55
CA GLN A 291 -6.84 30.84 -25.49
C GLN A 291 -6.71 29.32 -25.38
N GLN A 292 -6.62 28.61 -26.51
CA GLN A 292 -6.30 27.19 -26.54
C GLN A 292 -4.89 26.90 -25.99
N ASP A 293 -3.89 27.70 -26.37
CA ASP A 293 -2.52 27.57 -25.88
C ASP A 293 -2.42 27.80 -24.38
N ARG A 294 -3.14 28.80 -23.85
CA ARG A 294 -3.25 29.01 -22.39
C ARG A 294 -3.84 27.80 -21.68
N MET A 295 -4.93 27.22 -22.19
CA MET A 295 -5.50 25.99 -21.61
C MET A 295 -4.51 24.81 -21.68
N MET A 296 -3.80 24.65 -22.79
CA MET A 296 -2.78 23.61 -22.95
C MET A 296 -1.58 23.84 -22.02
N GLN A 297 -1.22 25.09 -21.75
CA GLN A 297 -0.18 25.45 -20.80
C GLN A 297 -0.63 25.24 -19.35
N GLU A 298 -1.86 25.62 -18.99
CA GLU A 298 -2.42 25.35 -17.66
C GLU A 298 -2.52 23.85 -17.40
N THR A 299 -3.00 23.06 -18.36
CA THR A 299 -3.06 21.59 -18.23
C THR A 299 -1.67 20.96 -18.19
N ARG A 300 -0.69 21.45 -18.97
CA ARG A 300 0.71 21.00 -18.87
C ARG A 300 1.35 21.39 -17.54
N MET A 301 1.11 22.59 -17.05
CA MET A 301 1.62 23.05 -15.76
C MET A 301 1.00 22.22 -14.62
N LEU A 302 -0.30 21.93 -14.67
CA LEU A 302 -0.95 20.96 -13.78
C LEU A 302 -0.33 19.56 -13.89
N SER A 303 -0.03 19.09 -15.11
CA SER A 303 0.61 17.79 -15.35
C SER A 303 2.04 17.74 -14.79
N GLU A 304 2.85 18.77 -15.03
CA GLU A 304 4.20 18.91 -14.50
C GLU A 304 4.18 19.07 -12.97
N HIS A 305 3.18 19.76 -12.40
CA HIS A 305 2.98 19.79 -10.96
C HIS A 305 2.55 18.43 -10.40
N THR A 306 1.76 17.62 -11.11
CA THR A 306 1.50 16.22 -10.72
C THR A 306 2.70 15.29 -10.90
N ALA A 307 3.59 15.56 -11.86
CA ALA A 307 4.85 14.85 -12.02
C ALA A 307 5.88 15.24 -10.95
N GLY A 308 5.93 16.52 -10.59
CA GLY A 308 6.69 17.04 -9.45
C GLY A 308 6.16 16.54 -8.11
N LEU A 309 4.83 16.42 -7.95
CA LEU A 309 4.21 15.74 -6.81
C LEU A 309 4.52 14.25 -6.80
N ARG A 310 4.52 13.56 -7.95
CA ARG A 310 5.01 12.16 -8.02
C ARG A 310 6.46 12.05 -7.63
N SER A 311 7.32 12.97 -8.05
CA SER A 311 8.74 13.00 -7.67
C SER A 311 8.93 13.33 -6.18
N ALA A 312 8.17 14.28 -5.63
CA ALA A 312 8.19 14.61 -4.21
C ALA A 312 7.60 13.48 -3.34
N VAL A 313 6.53 12.83 -3.81
CA VAL A 313 5.98 11.61 -3.21
C VAL A 313 6.97 10.46 -3.35
N ASP A 314 7.68 10.31 -4.45
CA ASP A 314 8.73 9.30 -4.63
C ASP A 314 9.94 9.59 -3.74
N VAL A 315 10.29 10.86 -3.47
CA VAL A 315 11.34 11.24 -2.52
C VAL A 315 10.89 11.05 -1.08
N VAL A 316 9.62 11.30 -0.75
CA VAL A 316 9.04 11.02 0.57
C VAL A 316 8.86 9.52 0.77
N LEU A 317 8.48 8.77 -0.27
CA LEU A 317 8.43 7.30 -0.28
C LEU A 317 9.83 6.69 -0.29
N ASP A 318 10.83 7.35 -0.86
CA ASP A 318 12.25 6.97 -0.76
C ASP A 318 12.79 7.32 0.62
N TYR A 319 12.35 8.42 1.26
CA TYR A 319 12.63 8.72 2.66
C TYR A 319 11.94 7.73 3.60
N GLU A 320 10.71 7.31 3.32
CA GLU A 320 9.99 6.23 4.03
C GLU A 320 10.66 4.88 3.80
N ARG A 321 11.09 4.53 2.58
CA ARG A 321 11.82 3.27 2.28
C ARG A 321 13.22 3.25 2.87
N ARG A 322 13.90 4.39 2.95
CA ARG A 322 15.24 4.55 3.51
C ARG A 322 15.18 4.68 5.03
N SER A 323 14.11 5.26 5.57
CA SER A 323 13.68 5.17 6.96
C SER A 323 13.37 3.72 7.33
N ASP A 324 12.61 2.98 6.52
CA ASP A 324 12.33 1.56 6.71
C ASP A 324 13.61 0.73 6.70
N ARG A 325 14.59 1.00 5.84
CA ARG A 325 15.90 0.31 5.88
C ARG A 325 16.72 0.64 7.13
N LEU A 326 16.65 1.88 7.63
CA LEU A 326 17.37 2.30 8.84
C LEU A 326 16.64 1.85 10.13
N MET A 327 15.31 1.80 10.10
CA MET A 327 14.43 1.28 11.15
C MET A 327 14.45 -0.25 11.17
N LEU A 328 14.62 -0.93 10.03
CA LEU A 328 14.87 -2.38 9.92
C LEU A 328 16.21 -2.79 10.53
N LEU A 329 17.20 -1.91 10.53
CA LEU A 329 18.52 -2.17 11.12
C LEU A 329 18.58 -1.84 12.62
N MET A 330 17.76 -0.90 13.11
CA MET A 330 17.82 -0.46 14.52
C MET A 330 16.67 -0.95 15.40
N LEU A 331 15.45 -1.19 14.89
CA LEU A 331 14.35 -1.81 15.64
C LEU A 331 13.50 -2.70 14.72
N GLY A 332 13.81 -4.00 14.77
CA GLY A 332 13.13 -5.04 13.99
C GLY A 332 11.62 -5.07 14.17
N ARG A 333 10.89 -4.45 13.25
CA ARG A 333 9.44 -4.57 13.15
C ARG A 333 9.07 -5.84 12.37
N SER A 334 9.04 -6.97 13.07
CA SER A 334 8.15 -8.09 12.70
C SER A 334 7.80 -9.04 13.84
N TYR A 335 8.14 -8.71 15.10
CA TYR A 335 7.65 -9.47 16.26
C TYR A 335 6.56 -8.66 16.94
N THR A 336 5.30 -9.08 16.76
CA THR A 336 4.20 -8.58 17.56
C THR A 336 4.36 -9.06 19.01
N VAL A 337 3.65 -8.45 19.96
CA VAL A 337 3.64 -8.92 21.36
C VAL A 337 3.21 -10.39 21.44
N GLU A 338 2.33 -10.82 20.54
CA GLU A 338 1.90 -12.21 20.38
C GLU A 338 3.06 -13.14 20.01
N ASP A 339 3.94 -12.72 19.09
CA ASP A 339 5.11 -13.51 18.69
C ASP A 339 6.08 -13.70 19.86
N ILE A 340 6.32 -12.65 20.64
CA ILE A 340 7.18 -12.71 21.84
C ILE A 340 6.60 -13.68 22.89
N MET A 341 5.28 -13.61 23.11
CA MET A 341 4.59 -14.49 24.05
C MET A 341 4.63 -15.95 23.61
N PHE A 342 4.49 -16.23 22.31
CA PHE A 342 4.61 -17.58 21.76
C PHE A 342 6.01 -18.17 22.00
N TYR A 343 7.08 -17.44 21.66
CA TYR A 343 8.45 -17.93 21.83
C TYR A 343 8.86 -18.05 23.29
N ALA A 344 8.45 -17.13 24.14
CA ALA A 344 8.65 -17.23 25.59
C ALA A 344 7.92 -18.46 26.16
N GLY A 345 6.67 -18.70 25.74
CA GLY A 345 5.90 -19.88 26.11
C GLY A 345 6.54 -21.19 25.62
N ALA A 346 6.95 -21.24 24.35
CA ALA A 346 7.62 -22.41 23.77
C ALA A 346 8.95 -22.72 24.45
N LEU A 347 9.73 -21.70 24.82
CA LEU A 347 10.96 -21.86 25.59
C LEU A 347 10.68 -22.44 26.97
N VAL A 348 9.69 -21.91 27.70
CA VAL A 348 9.30 -22.40 29.02
C VAL A 348 8.84 -23.85 28.95
N VAL A 349 7.91 -24.18 28.04
CA VAL A 349 7.41 -25.54 27.84
C VAL A 349 8.53 -26.50 27.43
N GLY A 350 9.43 -26.08 26.54
CA GLY A 350 10.60 -26.87 26.14
C GLY A 350 11.55 -27.15 27.29
N LEU A 351 11.80 -26.18 28.16
CA LEU A 351 12.63 -26.34 29.37
C LEU A 351 11.97 -27.29 30.39
N PHE A 352 10.66 -27.22 30.57
CA PHE A 352 9.92 -28.14 31.43
C PHE A 352 9.90 -29.57 30.85
N ALA A 353 9.62 -29.73 29.56
CA ALA A 353 9.59 -31.03 28.88
C ALA A 353 10.97 -31.73 28.86
N THR A 354 12.06 -30.95 28.85
CA THR A 354 13.45 -31.46 28.89
C THR A 354 14.05 -31.53 30.28
N ALA A 355 13.27 -31.21 31.34
CA ALA A 355 13.72 -31.32 32.72
C ALA A 355 13.84 -32.79 33.18
N ALA A 356 13.04 -33.69 32.61
CA ALA A 356 13.09 -35.12 32.90
C ALA A 356 14.43 -35.73 32.46
N LYS A 357 15.00 -36.64 33.27
CA LYS A 357 16.27 -37.32 32.96
C LYS A 357 16.25 -38.02 31.59
N ALA A 358 15.07 -38.52 31.19
CA ALA A 358 14.87 -39.21 29.91
C ALA A 358 15.04 -38.31 28.67
N THR A 359 14.69 -37.03 28.77
CA THR A 359 14.64 -36.09 27.64
C THR A 359 15.71 -35.00 27.73
N ARG A 360 16.62 -35.07 28.71
CA ARG A 360 17.69 -34.08 28.93
C ARG A 360 18.63 -33.91 27.73
N GLY A 361 18.86 -34.99 26.97
CA GLY A 361 19.65 -34.96 25.73
C GLY A 361 19.02 -34.11 24.62
N ALA A 362 17.70 -33.86 24.68
CA ALA A 362 16.98 -33.05 23.70
C ALA A 362 17.09 -31.53 23.95
N ARG A 363 17.67 -31.10 25.08
CA ARG A 363 17.64 -29.68 25.49
C ARG A 363 18.42 -28.77 24.53
N LEU A 364 19.68 -29.10 24.23
CA LEU A 364 20.51 -28.33 23.30
C LEU A 364 19.96 -28.36 21.86
N PRO A 365 19.65 -29.53 21.26
CA PRO A 365 19.08 -29.55 19.92
C PRO A 365 17.69 -28.91 19.85
N GLY A 366 16.87 -28.99 20.90
CA GLY A 366 15.58 -28.30 20.98
C GLY A 366 15.70 -26.77 21.03
N LEU A 367 16.69 -26.24 21.75
CA LEU A 367 16.98 -24.79 21.77
C LEU A 367 17.55 -24.30 20.44
N LEU A 368 18.42 -25.10 19.81
CA LEU A 368 18.93 -24.79 18.46
C LEU A 368 17.82 -24.82 17.42
N LEU A 369 16.88 -25.77 17.53
CA LEU A 369 15.70 -25.84 16.67
C LEU A 369 14.83 -24.59 16.84
N LEU A 370 14.57 -24.15 18.08
CA LEU A 370 13.84 -22.92 18.39
C LEU A 370 14.55 -21.69 17.78
N ALA A 371 15.86 -21.58 17.96
CA ALA A 371 16.66 -20.50 17.38
C ALA A 371 16.65 -20.53 15.85
N SER A 372 16.72 -21.71 15.23
CA SER A 372 16.64 -21.84 13.77
C SER A 372 15.25 -21.47 13.25
N THR A 373 14.17 -21.67 14.01
CA THR A 373 12.84 -21.19 13.60
C THR A 373 12.80 -19.67 13.48
N LEU A 374 13.40 -18.96 14.43
CA LEU A 374 13.43 -17.50 14.47
C LEU A 374 14.22 -16.95 13.29
N VAL A 375 15.36 -17.56 12.99
CA VAL A 375 16.19 -17.20 11.83
C VAL A 375 15.50 -17.56 10.51
N ALA A 376 14.81 -18.72 10.44
CA ALA A 376 14.08 -19.14 9.25
C ALA A 376 12.88 -18.23 8.96
N GLU A 377 12.10 -17.83 9.97
CA GLU A 377 11.03 -16.84 9.80
C GLU A 377 11.60 -15.52 9.25
N ARG A 378 12.72 -15.05 9.79
CA ARG A 378 13.39 -13.81 9.33
C ARG A 378 13.89 -13.90 7.89
N LEU A 379 14.60 -14.96 7.55
CA LEU A 379 15.14 -15.16 6.21
C LEU A 379 14.02 -15.34 5.19
N ALA A 380 12.98 -16.08 5.54
CA ALA A 380 11.86 -16.36 4.65
C ALA A 380 11.01 -15.11 4.36
N VAL A 381 10.73 -14.28 5.37
CA VAL A 381 10.06 -12.98 5.19
C VAL A 381 10.94 -12.05 4.36
N SER A 382 12.26 -12.04 4.57
CA SER A 382 13.17 -11.20 3.78
C SER A 382 13.24 -11.63 2.31
N SER A 383 13.23 -12.94 2.04
CA SER A 383 13.38 -13.50 0.70
C SER A 383 12.10 -13.44 -0.14
N ASN A 384 10.93 -13.54 0.49
CA ASN A 384 9.64 -13.64 -0.22
C ASN A 384 8.81 -12.35 -0.13
N SER A 385 9.44 -11.22 0.23
CA SER A 385 8.79 -9.92 0.41
C SER A 385 7.98 -9.42 -0.79
N SER A 386 8.26 -9.92 -2.00
CA SER A 386 7.50 -9.60 -3.22
C SER A 386 6.18 -10.35 -3.40
N LEU A 387 5.94 -11.42 -2.62
CA LEU A 387 4.77 -12.31 -2.73
C LEU A 387 3.85 -12.23 -1.51
N LEU A 388 4.17 -11.38 -0.55
CA LEU A 388 3.53 -11.31 0.75
C LEU A 388 2.75 -9.99 0.82
N GLU A 389 1.43 -10.09 0.96
CA GLU A 389 0.54 -8.94 1.12
C GLU A 389 0.18 -8.81 2.61
N ALA A 390 0.18 -7.57 3.13
CA ALA A 390 -0.12 -7.30 4.52
C ALA A 390 -1.61 -6.96 4.66
N ASP A 391 -2.31 -7.69 5.53
CA ASP A 391 -3.70 -7.41 5.91
C ASP A 391 -3.80 -6.09 6.73
N GLU A 392 -5.00 -5.50 6.87
CA GLU A 392 -5.26 -4.27 7.64
C GLU A 392 -4.77 -4.34 9.10
N GLN A 393 -4.61 -5.57 9.62
CA GLN A 393 -4.12 -5.85 10.97
C GLN A 393 -2.58 -6.00 11.04
N GLY A 394 -1.87 -5.87 9.91
CA GLY A 394 -0.41 -6.00 9.81
C GLY A 394 0.11 -7.44 9.77
N ASN A 395 -0.76 -8.42 9.51
CA ASN A 395 -0.40 -9.82 9.36
C ASN A 395 0.03 -10.13 7.93
N VAL A 396 1.07 -10.97 7.79
CA VAL A 396 1.69 -11.28 6.50
C VAL A 396 1.01 -12.52 5.91
N MET A 397 0.18 -12.33 4.89
CA MET A 397 -0.65 -13.38 4.29
C MET A 397 0.03 -13.95 3.04
N LEU A 398 0.00 -15.28 2.91
CA LEU A 398 0.38 -15.97 1.67
C LEU A 398 -0.91 -16.39 0.94
N LEU A 399 -1.15 -15.84 -0.25
CA LEU A 399 -2.25 -16.28 -1.11
C LEU A 399 -1.83 -17.55 -1.84
N LEU A 400 -2.33 -18.69 -1.38
CA LEU A 400 -2.19 -19.98 -2.07
C LEU A 400 -3.49 -20.29 -2.81
N PRO A 401 -3.42 -20.87 -4.02
CA PRO A 401 -4.62 -21.41 -4.68
C PRO A 401 -5.22 -22.51 -3.79
N SER A 402 -6.55 -22.56 -3.68
CA SER A 402 -7.22 -23.50 -2.80
C SER A 402 -6.81 -24.95 -3.12
N PRO A 403 -6.76 -25.85 -2.12
CA PRO A 403 -6.42 -27.26 -2.34
C PRO A 403 -7.33 -27.93 -3.38
N ALA A 404 -8.60 -27.51 -3.45
CA ALA A 404 -9.56 -27.99 -4.44
C ALA A 404 -9.17 -27.59 -5.88
N ALA A 405 -8.70 -26.35 -6.07
CA ALA A 405 -8.22 -25.88 -7.37
C ALA A 405 -6.96 -26.63 -7.83
N VAL A 406 -6.02 -26.88 -6.91
CA VAL A 406 -4.77 -27.63 -7.21
C VAL A 406 -5.06 -29.10 -7.52
N ILE A 407 -5.97 -29.75 -6.79
CA ILE A 407 -6.37 -31.15 -7.03
C ILE A 407 -7.10 -31.29 -8.37
N ASN A 408 -8.00 -30.36 -8.70
CA ASN A 408 -8.69 -30.36 -9.99
C ASN A 408 -7.72 -30.12 -11.16
N PHE A 409 -6.72 -29.25 -10.98
CA PHE A 409 -5.65 -29.01 -11.97
C PHE A 409 -4.75 -30.24 -12.17
N ALA A 410 -4.34 -30.89 -11.08
CA ALA A 410 -3.54 -32.13 -11.16
C ALA A 410 -4.32 -33.29 -11.81
N ARG A 411 -5.65 -33.24 -11.77
CA ARG A 411 -6.54 -34.26 -12.34
C ARG A 411 -6.93 -33.98 -13.79
N SER A 412 -6.99 -32.71 -14.22
CA SER A 412 -7.48 -32.33 -15.55
C SER A 412 -6.41 -32.37 -16.63
N GLY A 413 -5.12 -32.19 -16.33
CA GLY A 413 -4.02 -32.34 -17.30
C GLY A 413 -4.03 -31.37 -18.51
N ASP A 414 -5.03 -30.50 -18.61
CA ASP A 414 -5.22 -29.58 -19.73
C ASP A 414 -4.66 -28.18 -19.41
N THR A 415 -3.77 -27.70 -20.28
CA THR A 415 -3.04 -26.42 -20.15
C THR A 415 -3.68 -25.26 -20.92
N ALA A 416 -4.96 -25.34 -21.29
CA ALA A 416 -5.60 -24.33 -22.12
C ALA A 416 -6.72 -23.58 -21.38
N HIS A 417 -6.51 -22.27 -21.22
CA HIS A 417 -7.44 -21.23 -20.76
C HIS A 417 -7.89 -21.28 -19.29
N ILE A 418 -7.13 -20.59 -18.42
CA ILE A 418 -7.60 -20.17 -17.10
C ILE A 418 -8.04 -18.71 -17.22
N SER A 419 -9.35 -18.45 -17.15
CA SER A 419 -9.88 -17.13 -16.80
C SER A 419 -9.73 -16.97 -15.29
N ALA A 420 -9.20 -15.83 -14.83
CA ALA A 420 -8.83 -15.58 -13.44
C ALA A 420 -10.02 -15.40 -12.47
N GLU A 421 -11.26 -15.48 -12.96
CA GLU A 421 -12.49 -15.18 -12.20
C GLU A 421 -13.00 -16.32 -11.28
N GLY A 422 -12.30 -17.45 -11.19
CA GLY A 422 -12.78 -18.62 -10.43
C GLY A 422 -11.77 -19.32 -9.52
N LEU A 423 -10.55 -18.79 -9.35
CA LEU A 423 -9.62 -19.37 -8.39
C LEU A 423 -9.92 -18.83 -6.99
N GLU A 424 -10.58 -19.66 -6.17
CA GLU A 424 -10.62 -19.45 -4.72
C GLU A 424 -9.18 -19.49 -4.19
N PHE A 425 -8.68 -18.34 -3.71
CA PHE A 425 -7.40 -18.26 -3.01
C PHE A 425 -7.65 -18.35 -1.51
N THR A 426 -6.95 -19.26 -0.84
CA THR A 426 -6.97 -19.34 0.62
C THR A 426 -5.82 -18.52 1.17
N ALA A 427 -6.13 -17.45 1.90
CA ALA A 427 -5.15 -16.69 2.66
C ALA A 427 -4.74 -17.51 3.90
N VAL A 428 -3.47 -17.88 3.98
CA VAL A 428 -2.92 -18.58 5.15
C VAL A 428 -1.87 -17.68 5.79
N ASP A 429 -1.96 -17.52 7.12
CA ASP A 429 -0.94 -16.81 7.90
C ASP A 429 0.41 -17.55 7.76
N TYR A 430 1.34 -16.88 7.10
CA TYR A 430 2.64 -17.44 6.75
C TYR A 430 3.48 -17.76 8.01
N LYS A 431 3.39 -16.93 9.05
CA LYS A 431 4.13 -17.14 10.30
C LYS A 431 3.61 -18.39 11.00
N TRP A 432 2.30 -18.59 11.02
CA TRP A 432 1.69 -19.74 11.68
C TRP A 432 2.05 -21.06 11.01
N LEU A 433 2.13 -21.08 9.68
CA LEU A 433 2.53 -22.26 8.90
C LEU A 433 3.97 -22.69 9.24
N VAL A 434 4.90 -21.74 9.30
CA VAL A 434 6.30 -22.02 9.69
C VAL A 434 6.36 -22.59 11.12
N ARG A 435 5.67 -21.95 12.08
CA ARG A 435 5.62 -22.42 13.48
C ARG A 435 5.11 -23.84 13.60
N ARG A 436 4.08 -24.20 12.83
CA ARG A 436 3.47 -25.54 12.87
C ARG A 436 4.42 -26.64 12.39
N VAL A 437 5.15 -26.39 11.30
CA VAL A 437 6.19 -27.32 10.80
C VAL A 437 7.25 -27.56 11.86
N TRP A 438 7.72 -26.49 12.51
CA TRP A 438 8.79 -26.63 13.50
C TRP A 438 8.34 -27.22 14.84
N LEU A 439 7.12 -26.92 15.31
CA LEU A 439 6.54 -27.60 16.48
C LEU A 439 6.43 -29.11 16.26
N SER A 440 6.07 -29.53 15.04
CA SER A 440 6.02 -30.96 14.70
C SER A 440 7.41 -31.61 14.72
N ALA A 441 8.44 -30.92 14.23
CA ALA A 441 9.82 -31.38 14.26
C ALA A 441 10.37 -31.47 15.70
N GLY A 442 10.07 -30.48 16.55
CA GLY A 442 10.44 -30.48 17.97
C GLY A 442 9.77 -31.62 18.74
N PHE A 443 8.50 -31.88 18.49
CA PHE A 443 7.79 -33.03 19.07
C PHE A 443 8.41 -34.36 18.64
N ALA A 444 8.69 -34.53 17.34
CA ALA A 444 9.35 -35.74 16.84
C ALA A 444 10.73 -35.97 17.48
N LEU A 445 11.51 -34.89 17.70
CA LEU A 445 12.81 -34.96 18.37
C LEU A 445 12.68 -35.38 19.84
N LEU A 446 11.70 -34.83 20.56
CA LEU A 446 11.41 -35.24 21.95
C LEU A 446 11.01 -36.70 22.04
N VAL A 447 10.13 -37.16 21.14
CA VAL A 447 9.71 -38.57 21.05
C VAL A 447 10.91 -39.46 20.73
N HIS A 448 11.75 -39.07 19.78
CA HIS A 448 12.96 -39.82 19.43
C HIS A 448 13.93 -39.93 20.62
N CYS A 449 14.20 -38.83 21.32
CA CYS A 449 15.04 -38.86 22.51
C CYS A 449 14.44 -39.68 23.64
N TYR A 450 13.12 -39.66 23.81
CA TYR A 450 12.42 -40.50 24.79
C TYR A 450 12.59 -41.99 24.49
N PHE A 451 12.41 -42.41 23.23
CA PHE A 451 12.59 -43.81 22.83
C PHE A 451 14.06 -44.26 22.81
N MET A 452 14.98 -43.37 22.44
CA MET A 452 16.43 -43.64 22.45
C MET A 452 17.05 -43.52 23.84
N TYR A 453 16.30 -43.08 24.86
CA TYR A 453 16.74 -43.06 26.24
C TYR A 453 16.90 -44.49 26.77
N ARG A 454 18.06 -45.06 26.48
CA ARG A 454 18.50 -46.32 27.04
C ARG A 454 18.98 -46.04 28.45
N ASN A 455 18.33 -46.64 29.44
CA ASN A 455 18.66 -46.39 30.84
C ASN A 455 19.97 -47.11 31.21
N TYR A 456 21.09 -46.46 30.89
CA TYR A 456 22.45 -46.99 31.06
C TYR A 456 22.78 -47.36 32.50
N GLU A 457 22.15 -46.71 33.49
CA GLU A 457 22.24 -47.14 34.90
C GLU A 457 21.68 -48.56 35.05
N ARG A 458 20.48 -48.82 34.53
CA ARG A 458 19.83 -50.14 34.63
C ARG A 458 20.62 -51.23 33.90
N GLU A 459 21.15 -50.94 32.70
CA GLU A 459 21.97 -51.90 31.97
C GLU A 459 23.34 -52.13 32.61
N SER A 460 23.99 -51.08 33.14
CA SER A 460 25.27 -51.23 33.85
C SER A 460 25.11 -52.01 35.14
N TYR A 461 24.02 -51.79 35.91
CA TYR A 461 23.70 -52.61 37.08
C TYR A 461 23.48 -54.08 36.72
N LEU A 462 22.82 -54.37 35.60
CA LEU A 462 22.63 -55.75 35.13
C LEU A 462 23.95 -56.41 34.69
N LEU A 463 24.83 -55.65 34.04
CA LEU A 463 26.16 -56.13 33.65
C LEU A 463 27.06 -56.37 34.86
N LEU A 464 27.07 -55.46 35.84
CA LEU A 464 27.81 -55.63 37.10
C LEU A 464 27.36 -56.90 37.82
N ARG A 465 26.05 -57.12 37.95
CA ARG A 465 25.50 -58.33 38.58
C ARG A 465 25.89 -59.61 37.82
N LYS A 466 26.01 -59.53 36.50
CA LYS A 466 26.47 -60.64 35.65
C LYS A 466 27.97 -60.91 35.79
N VAL A 467 28.77 -59.87 36.04
CA VAL A 467 30.21 -60.00 36.34
C VAL A 467 30.40 -60.58 37.73
N GLU A 468 29.68 -60.09 38.74
CA GLU A 468 29.69 -60.66 40.09
C GLU A 468 29.31 -62.14 40.09
N GLY A 469 28.25 -62.52 39.36
CA GLY A 469 27.85 -63.93 39.23
C GLY A 469 28.95 -64.80 38.62
N ARG A 470 29.63 -64.32 37.57
CA ARG A 470 30.76 -65.06 36.97
C ARG A 470 31.98 -65.14 37.87
N LEU A 471 32.22 -64.12 38.70
CA LEU A 471 33.30 -64.15 39.68
C LEU A 471 33.04 -65.21 40.76
N GLN A 472 31.78 -65.31 41.23
CA GLN A 472 31.36 -66.33 42.19
C GLN A 472 31.46 -67.76 41.61
N GLU A 473 31.04 -67.97 40.37
CA GLU A 473 31.21 -69.26 39.67
C GLU A 473 32.70 -69.63 39.51
N GLY A 474 33.54 -68.66 39.14
CA GLY A 474 34.99 -68.87 39.03
C GLY A 474 35.64 -69.24 40.36
N GLN A 475 35.23 -68.60 41.46
CA GLN A 475 35.71 -68.95 42.80
C GLN A 475 35.29 -70.37 43.22
N ALA A 476 34.05 -70.78 42.91
CA ALA A 476 33.59 -72.14 43.19
C ALA A 476 34.39 -73.20 42.42
N ALA A 477 34.65 -72.96 41.12
CA ALA A 477 35.43 -73.88 40.29
C ALA A 477 36.90 -74.00 40.74
N LEU A 478 37.52 -72.91 41.20
CA LEU A 478 38.87 -72.92 41.78
C LEU A 478 38.93 -73.73 43.07
N LEU A 479 37.94 -73.58 43.96
CA LEU A 479 37.85 -74.38 45.18
C LEU A 479 37.70 -75.87 44.87
N GLU A 480 36.92 -76.23 43.84
CA GLU A 480 36.75 -77.62 43.41
C GLU A 480 38.04 -78.20 42.81
N SER A 481 38.78 -77.40 42.03
CA SER A 481 40.08 -77.80 41.47
C SER A 481 41.13 -78.02 42.56
N LEU A 482 41.19 -77.11 43.54
CA LEU A 482 42.08 -77.25 44.71
C LEU A 482 41.72 -78.48 45.55
N ALA A 483 40.43 -78.75 45.78
CA ALA A 483 39.97 -79.97 46.44
C ALA A 483 40.33 -81.23 45.63
N GLY A 484 40.32 -81.17 44.29
CA GLY A 484 40.77 -82.22 43.40
C GLY A 484 42.28 -82.48 43.44
N LEU A 485 43.09 -81.42 43.58
CA LEU A 485 44.54 -81.51 43.77
C LEU A 485 44.89 -82.10 45.14
N GLY A 486 44.19 -81.69 46.20
CA GLY A 486 44.34 -82.29 47.53
C GLY A 486 44.12 -83.81 47.50
N ARG A 487 43.02 -84.27 46.88
CA ARG A 487 42.74 -85.71 46.72
C ARG A 487 43.82 -86.47 45.93
N ARG A 488 44.43 -85.84 44.91
CA ARG A 488 45.52 -86.44 44.12
C ARG A 488 46.83 -86.52 44.90
N MET A 489 47.14 -85.49 45.70
CA MET A 489 48.30 -85.54 46.59
C MET A 489 48.13 -86.63 47.65
N ASP A 490 46.93 -86.76 48.23
CA ASP A 490 46.63 -87.82 49.19
C ASP A 490 46.75 -89.22 48.57
N SER A 491 46.31 -89.41 47.31
CA SER A 491 46.47 -90.69 46.61
C SER A 491 47.93 -91.03 46.31
N GLN A 492 48.74 -90.05 45.89
CA GLN A 492 50.18 -90.25 45.67
C GLN A 492 50.91 -90.54 46.99
N HIS A 493 50.55 -89.87 48.09
CA HIS A 493 51.09 -90.19 49.41
C HIS A 493 50.71 -91.61 49.84
N ALA A 494 49.48 -92.06 49.56
CA ALA A 494 49.06 -93.42 49.85
C ALA A 494 49.79 -94.49 49.00
N GLU A 495 50.11 -94.19 47.74
CA GLU A 495 50.94 -95.06 46.88
C GLU A 495 52.40 -95.11 47.33
N LEU A 496 53.00 -93.97 47.66
CA LEU A 496 54.36 -93.91 48.24
C LEU A 496 54.44 -94.70 49.55
N ARG A 497 53.43 -94.58 50.41
CA ARG A 497 53.36 -95.33 51.67
C ARG A 497 53.22 -96.84 51.43
N ARG A 498 52.48 -97.26 50.41
CA ARG A 498 52.38 -98.67 50.00
C ARG A 498 53.70 -99.19 49.41
N GLY A 499 54.40 -98.39 48.61
CA GLY A 499 55.73 -98.74 48.09
C GLY A 499 56.77 -98.90 49.19
N LEU A 500 56.80 -97.98 50.15
CA LEU A 500 57.69 -98.05 51.32
C LEU A 500 57.41 -99.25 52.23
N LEU A 501 56.14 -99.65 52.39
CA LEU A 501 55.80 -100.84 53.16
C LEU A 501 56.18 -102.14 52.40
N ALA A 502 56.05 -102.16 51.07
CA ALA A 502 56.44 -103.31 50.26
C ALA A 502 57.95 -103.54 50.23
N ASP A 503 58.77 -102.48 50.24
CA ASP A 503 60.24 -102.61 50.33
C ASP A 503 60.68 -103.14 51.71
N VAL A 504 60.01 -102.73 52.79
CA VAL A 504 60.29 -103.21 54.16
C VAL A 504 59.96 -104.70 54.32
N ASP A 505 58.87 -105.19 53.71
CA ASP A 505 58.50 -106.62 53.75
C ASP A 505 59.41 -107.51 52.87
N SER A 506 60.21 -106.94 51.96
CA SER A 506 61.19 -107.71 51.16
C SER A 506 62.58 -107.85 51.82
N LEU A 507 62.79 -107.16 52.95
CA LEU A 507 64.03 -107.12 53.73
C LEU A 507 63.93 -107.87 55.07
N LEU A 508 62.84 -108.58 55.32
CA LEU A 508 62.60 -109.52 56.42
C LEU A 508 62.10 -110.85 55.86
#